data_AF-A0A350YGA6-F1
#
_entry.id   AF-A0A350YGA6-F1
#
_cell.length_a   1.000
_cell.length_b   1.000
_cell.length_c   1.000
_cell.angle_alpha   90.00
_cell.angle_beta   90.00
_cell.angle_gamma   90.00
#
_symmetry.space_group_name_H-M   'P 1'
#
loop_
_entity.id
_entity.type
_entity.pdbx_description
1 polymer ?
#
loop_
_entity_poly.entity_id
_entity_poly.type
_entity_poly.pdbx_seq_one_letter_code
_entity_poly.pdbx_strand_id
1 'polypeptide(L)'
;MENFILWSVSSDEKINQLSFFATSVQIQRINKGTQEMVAKMLNDLSSPEVSVEEWSIDNFLTDYLMDYPPSDNWEDIWSDTYEIKLQLSKPIKLEVKNTDLIRTFAHDETWEGEPLHFPIKCVVVADFYDFESLAKAKSILDRVGKLRENTSLIDELHSQVPHVPKQMFQNIYEAFLELGKYQEKTSSELSVRQRAGNPLQLILNIGVFGEEFFIDDTPLANWVSDLVHKLGGTTTWDERTDPDRLS
;
A
#
# COMPACT_ATOMS: atom_id res chain seq x y z
N MET A 1 -8.23 0.30 -23.76
CA MET A 1 -7.41 0.96 -22.74
C MET A 1 -7.85 0.43 -21.39
N GLU A 2 -6.89 0.04 -20.57
CA GLU A 2 -7.02 -0.69 -19.31
C GLU A 2 -7.47 0.27 -18.20
N ASN A 3 -8.23 -0.21 -17.23
CA ASN A 3 -8.75 0.62 -16.15
C ASN A 3 -7.89 0.53 -14.89
N PHE A 4 -7.40 -0.68 -14.58
CA PHE A 4 -6.61 -0.94 -13.39
C PHE A 4 -5.40 -1.83 -13.67
N ILE A 5 -4.39 -1.71 -12.83
CA ILE A 5 -3.30 -2.68 -12.65
C ILE A 5 -3.57 -3.46 -11.38
N LEU A 6 -3.68 -4.78 -11.48
CA LEU A 6 -3.81 -5.70 -10.36
C LEU A 6 -2.43 -6.20 -9.91
N TRP A 7 -2.16 -6.18 -8.61
CA TRP A 7 -0.85 -6.54 -8.06
C TRP A 7 -0.92 -7.00 -6.60
N SER A 8 0.20 -7.53 -6.08
CA SER A 8 0.31 -8.12 -4.73
C SER A 8 -0.83 -9.10 -4.41
N VAL A 9 -1.06 -10.03 -5.33
CA VAL A 9 -2.08 -11.08 -5.21
C VAL A 9 -1.70 -12.04 -4.08
N SER A 10 -2.68 -12.41 -3.26
CA SER A 10 -2.50 -13.15 -2.04
C SER A 10 -3.68 -14.06 -1.76
N SER A 11 -3.42 -15.33 -1.44
CA SER A 11 -4.43 -16.29 -1.02
C SER A 11 -4.15 -16.76 0.41
N ASP A 12 -5.15 -16.67 1.29
CA ASP A 12 -5.19 -17.33 2.58
C ASP A 12 -6.16 -18.52 2.52
N GLU A 13 -5.60 -19.71 2.31
CA GLU A 13 -6.35 -20.96 2.20
C GLU A 13 -7.08 -21.35 3.50
N LYS A 14 -6.68 -20.82 4.67
CA LYS A 14 -7.32 -21.19 5.95
C LYS A 14 -8.69 -20.55 6.10
N ILE A 15 -8.83 -19.35 5.55
CA ILE A 15 -10.08 -18.58 5.59
C ILE A 15 -10.71 -18.43 4.20
N ASN A 16 -10.19 -19.12 3.18
CA ASN A 16 -10.63 -19.02 1.78
C ASN A 16 -10.72 -17.57 1.29
N GLN A 17 -9.73 -16.74 1.60
CA GLN A 17 -9.72 -15.34 1.20
C GLN A 17 -8.67 -15.09 0.14
N LEU A 18 -9.07 -14.47 -0.97
CA LEU A 18 -8.16 -13.86 -1.93
C LEU A 18 -8.10 -12.36 -1.66
N SER A 19 -6.91 -11.78 -1.75
CA SER A 19 -6.75 -10.34 -1.76
C SER A 19 -5.74 -9.91 -2.80
N PHE A 20 -5.95 -8.73 -3.37
CA PHE A 20 -5.04 -8.07 -4.29
C PHE A 20 -5.24 -6.56 -4.20
N PHE A 21 -4.30 -5.81 -4.73
CA PHE A 21 -4.46 -4.37 -4.93
C PHE A 21 -4.85 -4.11 -6.38
N ALA A 22 -5.67 -3.08 -6.59
CA ALA A 22 -6.03 -2.56 -7.90
C ALA A 22 -5.67 -1.06 -7.92
N THR A 23 -4.70 -0.68 -8.73
CA THR A 23 -4.30 0.73 -8.91
C THR A 23 -4.93 1.28 -10.17
N SER A 24 -5.55 2.45 -10.07
CA SER A 24 -6.23 3.12 -11.18
C SER A 24 -5.21 3.63 -12.20
N VAL A 25 -5.41 3.28 -13.47
CA VAL A 25 -4.58 3.76 -14.60
C VAL A 25 -5.25 4.95 -15.29
N GLN A 26 -6.57 5.05 -15.15
CA GLN A 26 -7.39 6.10 -15.72
C GLN A 26 -8.19 6.82 -14.64
N ILE A 27 -9.08 7.69 -15.08
CA ILE A 27 -10.04 8.36 -14.21
C ILE A 27 -11.01 7.37 -13.53
N GLN A 28 -11.12 6.11 -14.00
CA GLN A 28 -12.04 5.14 -13.42
C GLN A 28 -11.65 4.73 -12.00
N ARG A 29 -12.61 4.86 -11.10
CA ARG A 29 -12.51 4.47 -9.68
C ARG A 29 -13.41 3.30 -9.35
N ILE A 30 -13.27 2.80 -8.13
CA ILE A 30 -14.12 1.76 -7.56
C ILE A 30 -14.92 2.37 -6.42
N ASN A 31 -16.25 2.26 -6.48
CA ASN A 31 -17.12 2.66 -5.38
C ASN A 31 -17.25 1.48 -4.40
N LYS A 32 -18.20 0.58 -4.65
CA LYS A 32 -18.36 -0.65 -3.87
C LYS A 32 -17.88 -1.89 -4.62
N GLY A 33 -17.58 -1.74 -5.91
CA GLY A 33 -17.41 -2.86 -6.83
C GLY A 33 -18.73 -3.55 -7.16
N THR A 34 -18.79 -4.11 -8.36
CA THR A 34 -19.87 -4.99 -8.80
C THR A 34 -19.42 -6.44 -8.86
N GLN A 35 -20.38 -7.37 -8.89
CA GLN A 35 -20.09 -8.78 -9.10
C GLN A 35 -19.39 -9.00 -10.45
N GLU A 36 -19.79 -8.28 -11.49
CA GLU A 36 -19.23 -8.33 -12.84
C GLU A 36 -17.77 -7.84 -12.85
N MET A 37 -17.48 -6.74 -12.15
CA MET A 37 -16.12 -6.23 -11.98
C MET A 37 -15.23 -7.27 -11.31
N VAL A 38 -15.67 -7.80 -10.17
CA VAL A 38 -14.93 -8.78 -9.38
C VAL A 38 -14.70 -10.07 -10.18
N ALA A 39 -15.73 -10.57 -10.87
CA ALA A 39 -15.63 -11.76 -11.72
C ALA A 39 -14.60 -11.56 -12.84
N LYS A 40 -14.56 -10.36 -13.44
CA LYS A 40 -13.59 -10.04 -14.48
C LYS A 40 -12.16 -9.98 -13.93
N MET A 41 -11.95 -9.30 -12.79
CA MET A 41 -10.64 -9.27 -12.14
C MET A 41 -10.17 -10.69 -11.78
N LEU A 42 -11.05 -11.55 -11.25
CA LEU A 42 -10.73 -12.94 -10.96
C LEU A 42 -10.34 -13.75 -12.20
N ASN A 43 -11.06 -13.55 -13.31
CA ASN A 43 -10.72 -14.19 -14.58
C ASN A 43 -9.34 -13.74 -15.07
N ASP A 44 -9.03 -12.44 -14.98
CA ASP A 44 -7.73 -11.89 -15.37
C ASP A 44 -6.59 -12.40 -14.46
N LEU A 45 -6.88 -12.67 -13.18
CA LEU A 45 -6.00 -13.35 -12.23
C LEU A 45 -5.92 -14.89 -12.44
N SER A 46 -6.35 -15.40 -13.60
CA SER A 46 -6.36 -16.83 -13.94
C SER A 46 -7.14 -17.71 -12.94
N SER A 47 -8.18 -17.15 -12.30
CA SER A 47 -9.02 -17.84 -11.31
C SER A 47 -10.54 -17.82 -11.66
N PRO A 48 -10.95 -18.23 -12.88
CA PRO A 48 -12.33 -18.03 -13.37
C PRO A 48 -13.42 -18.91 -12.74
N GLU A 49 -13.08 -20.02 -12.08
CA GLU A 49 -14.05 -21.06 -11.68
C GLU A 49 -14.50 -20.98 -10.21
N VAL A 50 -14.33 -19.84 -9.56
CA VAL A 50 -14.62 -19.68 -8.13
C VAL A 50 -15.66 -18.61 -7.89
N SER A 51 -16.70 -18.98 -7.15
CA SER A 51 -17.75 -18.05 -6.72
C SER A 51 -17.25 -17.22 -5.55
N VAL A 52 -17.54 -15.92 -5.61
CA VAL A 52 -17.31 -14.96 -4.53
C VAL A 52 -18.58 -14.87 -3.70
N GLU A 53 -18.46 -15.13 -2.41
CA GLU A 53 -19.57 -15.04 -1.46
C GLU A 53 -19.74 -13.60 -0.98
N GLU A 54 -18.62 -12.95 -0.64
CA GLU A 54 -18.58 -11.57 -0.15
C GLU A 54 -17.30 -10.89 -0.65
N TRP A 55 -17.32 -9.57 -0.78
CA TRP A 55 -16.12 -8.78 -1.02
C TRP A 55 -16.09 -7.49 -0.21
N SER A 56 -14.89 -6.98 -0.01
CA SER A 56 -14.65 -5.65 0.55
C SER A 56 -13.60 -4.92 -0.26
N ILE A 57 -13.75 -3.60 -0.32
CA ILE A 57 -12.89 -2.70 -1.06
C ILE A 57 -12.50 -1.57 -0.12
N ASP A 58 -11.20 -1.38 0.06
CA ASP A 58 -10.63 -0.35 0.93
C ASP A 58 -9.68 0.52 0.12
N ASN A 59 -9.96 1.82 0.09
CA ASN A 59 -9.28 2.77 -0.77
C ASN A 59 -8.12 3.49 -0.04
N PHE A 60 -7.02 3.71 -0.75
CA PHE A 60 -5.83 4.39 -0.24
C PHE A 60 -4.96 4.97 -1.37
N LEU A 61 -4.12 5.94 -1.01
CA LEU A 61 -3.06 6.48 -1.85
C LEU A 61 -1.70 5.88 -1.49
N THR A 62 -0.91 5.54 -2.51
CA THR A 62 0.46 5.01 -2.37
C THR A 62 1.36 5.49 -3.50
N ASP A 63 2.66 5.63 -3.22
CA ASP A 63 3.72 5.97 -4.17
C ASP A 63 4.39 4.74 -4.82
N TYR A 64 3.89 3.53 -4.53
CA TYR A 64 4.60 2.29 -4.83
C TYR A 64 4.78 1.98 -6.34
N LEU A 65 3.78 2.29 -7.17
CA LEU A 65 3.79 2.03 -8.63
C LEU A 65 4.23 3.25 -9.45
N MET A 66 4.99 4.16 -8.83
CA MET A 66 5.44 5.39 -9.48
C MET A 66 6.51 5.15 -10.55
N ASP A 67 6.25 5.65 -11.76
CA ASP A 67 7.24 5.77 -12.81
C ASP A 67 8.19 6.95 -12.50
N TYR A 68 9.50 6.74 -12.70
CA TYR A 68 10.51 7.79 -12.55
C TYR A 68 10.65 8.60 -13.86
N PRO A 69 10.81 9.94 -13.86
CA PRO A 69 11.09 10.83 -12.73
C PRO A 69 9.84 11.30 -11.95
N PRO A 70 10.01 11.70 -10.67
CA PRO A 70 8.92 12.26 -9.87
C PRO A 70 8.37 13.55 -10.51
N SER A 71 7.05 13.68 -10.53
CA SER A 71 6.30 14.87 -10.96
C SER A 71 6.24 15.89 -9.82
N ASP A 72 6.04 17.17 -10.15
CA ASP A 72 5.70 18.20 -9.15
C ASP A 72 4.20 18.16 -8.77
N ASN A 73 3.38 17.44 -9.52
CA ASN A 73 1.97 17.23 -9.21
C ASN A 73 1.81 16.01 -8.30
N TRP A 74 1.23 16.21 -7.11
CA TRP A 74 1.01 15.11 -6.17
C TRP A 74 0.10 14.02 -6.73
N GLU A 75 -0.87 14.36 -7.60
CA GLU A 75 -1.76 13.38 -8.23
C GLU A 75 -1.02 12.42 -9.14
N ASP A 76 0.12 12.86 -9.69
CA ASP A 76 0.98 12.01 -10.49
C ASP A 76 1.87 11.15 -9.60
N ILE A 77 2.13 11.54 -8.33
CA ILE A 77 2.99 10.83 -7.36
C ILE A 77 2.20 9.79 -6.54
N TRP A 78 0.96 10.10 -6.18
CA TRP A 78 0.16 9.31 -5.27
C TRP A 78 -0.94 8.58 -6.03
N SER A 79 -0.71 7.30 -6.28
CA SER A 79 -1.59 6.45 -7.06
C SER A 79 -2.84 6.02 -6.28
N ASP A 80 -4.02 6.28 -6.86
CA ASP A 80 -5.32 5.85 -6.33
C ASP A 80 -5.49 4.33 -6.41
N THR A 81 -5.43 3.67 -5.25
CA THR A 81 -5.32 2.22 -5.13
C THR A 81 -6.38 1.64 -4.18
N TYR A 82 -6.83 0.43 -4.50
CA TYR A 82 -7.88 -0.27 -3.77
C TYR A 82 -7.36 -1.63 -3.30
N GLU A 83 -7.44 -1.91 -2.00
CA GLU A 83 -7.32 -3.28 -1.48
C GLU A 83 -8.65 -3.98 -1.64
N ILE A 84 -8.68 -4.99 -2.52
CA ILE A 84 -9.83 -5.84 -2.74
C ILE A 84 -9.60 -7.14 -1.96
N LYS A 85 -10.59 -7.54 -1.15
CA LYS A 85 -10.61 -8.83 -0.45
C LYS A 85 -11.88 -9.56 -0.82
N LEU A 86 -11.72 -10.78 -1.29
CA LEU A 86 -12.78 -11.65 -1.77
C LEU A 86 -12.86 -12.87 -0.86
N GLN A 87 -14.03 -13.11 -0.29
CA GLN A 87 -14.36 -14.35 0.39
C GLN A 87 -14.80 -15.37 -0.66
N LEU A 88 -14.03 -16.43 -0.82
CA LEU A 88 -14.25 -17.45 -1.84
C LEU A 88 -15.02 -18.63 -1.27
N SER A 89 -15.88 -19.23 -2.10
CA SER A 89 -16.66 -20.41 -1.71
C SER A 89 -15.80 -21.69 -1.53
N LYS A 90 -14.59 -21.69 -2.10
CA LYS A 90 -13.61 -22.78 -2.02
C LYS A 90 -12.19 -22.22 -2.13
N PRO A 91 -11.18 -22.88 -1.55
CA PRO A 91 -9.80 -22.45 -1.69
C PRO A 91 -9.36 -22.51 -3.16
N ILE A 92 -8.47 -21.59 -3.53
CA ILE A 92 -7.83 -21.54 -4.85
C ILE A 92 -6.33 -21.69 -4.71
N LYS A 93 -5.74 -22.29 -5.73
CA LYS A 93 -4.29 -22.27 -5.93
C LYS A 93 -3.97 -21.14 -6.88
N LEU A 94 -3.21 -20.15 -6.42
CA LEU A 94 -2.75 -19.06 -7.27
C LEU A 94 -1.63 -19.56 -8.19
N GLU A 95 -1.76 -19.27 -9.48
CA GLU A 95 -0.70 -19.46 -10.46
C GLU A 95 0.10 -18.16 -10.72
N VAL A 96 -0.46 -17.02 -10.31
CA VAL A 96 0.15 -15.69 -10.42
C VAL A 96 1.31 -15.57 -9.43
N LYS A 97 2.44 -15.02 -9.88
CA LYS A 97 3.55 -14.69 -9.00
C LYS A 97 3.28 -13.37 -8.28
N ASN A 98 3.82 -13.21 -7.08
CA ASN A 98 3.65 -11.98 -6.28
C ASN A 98 4.17 -10.71 -6.98
N THR A 99 5.03 -10.86 -7.99
CA THR A 99 5.63 -9.77 -8.78
C THR A 99 4.82 -9.39 -10.02
N ASP A 100 3.82 -10.18 -10.40
CA ASP A 100 3.11 -9.97 -11.67
C ASP A 100 2.19 -8.74 -11.56
N LEU A 101 2.29 -7.84 -12.54
CA LEU A 101 1.33 -6.77 -12.77
C LEU A 101 0.32 -7.23 -13.84
N ILE A 102 -0.95 -7.30 -13.47
CA ILE A 102 -2.01 -7.80 -14.36
C ILE A 102 -2.91 -6.64 -14.72
N ARG A 103 -2.85 -6.20 -15.98
CA ARG A 103 -3.73 -5.13 -16.44
C ARG A 103 -5.13 -5.68 -16.70
N THR A 104 -6.15 -4.95 -16.26
CA THR A 104 -7.55 -5.37 -16.38
C THR A 104 -8.43 -4.27 -16.98
N PHE A 105 -9.43 -4.72 -17.73
CA PHE A 105 -10.54 -3.91 -18.23
C PHE A 105 -11.79 -4.04 -17.34
N ALA A 106 -11.64 -4.52 -16.10
CA ALA A 106 -12.70 -4.53 -15.12
C ALA A 106 -13.21 -3.12 -14.87
N HIS A 107 -14.51 -2.99 -14.68
CA HIS A 107 -15.19 -1.70 -14.57
C HIS A 107 -16.27 -1.79 -13.51
N ASP A 108 -16.30 -0.82 -12.60
CA ASP A 108 -17.38 -0.66 -11.61
C ASP A 108 -18.48 0.22 -12.21
N GLU A 109 -19.55 -0.41 -12.70
CA GLU A 109 -20.71 0.31 -13.27
C GLU A 109 -21.44 1.20 -12.26
N THR A 110 -21.14 1.07 -10.95
CA THR A 110 -21.71 1.93 -9.91
C THR A 110 -20.91 3.21 -9.68
N TRP A 111 -19.80 3.41 -10.38
CA TRP A 111 -19.05 4.66 -10.33
C TRP A 111 -19.60 5.66 -11.36
N GLU A 112 -20.17 6.76 -10.86
CA GLU A 112 -20.86 7.78 -11.68
C GLU A 112 -19.93 8.90 -12.19
N GLY A 113 -18.60 8.72 -12.08
CA GLY A 113 -17.64 9.76 -12.47
C GLY A 113 -17.22 10.72 -11.34
N GLU A 114 -17.60 10.41 -10.10
CA GLU A 114 -17.33 11.26 -8.93
C GLU A 114 -15.82 11.39 -8.63
N PRO A 115 -15.37 12.57 -8.14
CA PRO A 115 -13.97 12.85 -7.82
C PRO A 115 -13.48 12.04 -6.61
N LEU A 116 -12.17 12.10 -6.34
CA LEU A 116 -11.58 11.46 -5.16
C LEU A 116 -12.12 12.17 -3.91
N HIS A 117 -12.55 11.40 -2.93
CA HIS A 117 -13.10 11.95 -1.69
C HIS A 117 -12.07 11.92 -0.57
N PHE A 118 -11.68 13.10 -0.08
CA PHE A 118 -10.86 13.26 1.12
C PHE A 118 -11.71 13.32 2.39
N PRO A 119 -11.17 12.90 3.55
CA PRO A 119 -9.81 12.41 3.76
C PRO A 119 -9.63 10.94 3.35
N ILE A 120 -8.43 10.61 2.88
CA ILE A 120 -8.07 9.29 2.34
C ILE A 120 -6.88 8.70 3.07
N LYS A 121 -6.78 7.37 3.08
CA LYS A 121 -5.67 6.66 3.70
C LYS A 121 -4.39 6.83 2.90
N CYS A 122 -3.28 7.16 3.56
CA CYS A 122 -1.94 7.14 2.97
C CYS A 122 -1.22 5.84 3.40
N VAL A 123 -0.71 5.11 2.42
CA VAL A 123 -0.03 3.83 2.62
C VAL A 123 1.32 3.82 1.92
N VAL A 124 2.36 3.49 2.68
CA VAL A 124 3.67 3.13 2.13
C VAL A 124 3.74 1.61 2.05
N VAL A 125 4.10 1.11 0.88
CA VAL A 125 4.24 -0.33 0.61
C VAL A 125 5.72 -0.64 0.54
N ALA A 126 6.16 -1.64 1.31
CA ALA A 126 7.57 -1.93 1.48
C ALA A 126 7.86 -3.41 1.20
N ASP A 127 8.74 -3.67 0.23
CA ASP A 127 9.26 -5.01 -0.05
C ASP A 127 10.63 -5.21 0.58
N PHE A 128 10.89 -6.44 0.99
CA PHE A 128 12.17 -6.86 1.57
C PHE A 128 12.75 -8.03 0.78
N TYR A 129 14.08 -8.14 0.80
CA TYR A 129 14.78 -9.20 0.06
C TYR A 129 14.98 -10.47 0.90
N ASP A 130 14.79 -10.38 2.21
CA ASP A 130 14.97 -11.49 3.14
C ASP A 130 14.13 -11.33 4.43
N PHE A 131 13.87 -12.46 5.09
CA PHE A 131 13.04 -12.53 6.30
C PHE A 131 13.66 -11.86 7.52
N GLU A 132 15.00 -11.80 7.60
CA GLU A 132 15.70 -11.20 8.74
C GLU A 132 15.54 -9.68 8.72
N SER A 133 15.81 -9.07 7.57
CA SER A 133 15.60 -7.64 7.31
C SER A 133 14.14 -7.25 7.54
N LEU A 134 13.18 -8.04 7.03
CA LEU A 134 11.76 -7.78 7.27
C LEU A 134 11.39 -7.85 8.75
N ALA A 135 11.79 -8.91 9.46
CA ALA A 135 11.44 -9.09 10.87
C ALA A 135 12.01 -7.95 11.73
N LYS A 136 13.24 -7.54 11.44
CA LYS A 136 13.88 -6.39 12.07
C LYS A 136 13.14 -5.10 11.73
N ALA A 137 12.83 -4.87 10.46
CA ALA A 137 12.15 -3.66 10.02
C ALA A 137 10.76 -3.53 10.64
N LYS A 138 9.97 -4.61 10.63
CA LYS A 138 8.66 -4.66 11.26
C LYS A 138 8.74 -4.27 12.75
N SER A 139 9.67 -4.86 13.49
CA SER A 139 9.88 -4.56 14.92
C SER A 139 10.23 -3.08 15.15
N ILE A 140 11.10 -2.50 14.32
CA ILE A 140 11.47 -1.08 14.40
C ILE A 140 10.28 -0.18 14.04
N LEU A 141 9.59 -0.45 12.93
CA LEU A 141 8.46 0.36 12.44
C LEU A 141 7.26 0.32 13.40
N ASP A 142 6.96 -0.85 14.00
CA ASP A 142 5.93 -0.99 15.05
C ASP A 142 6.21 -0.08 16.26
N ARG A 143 7.49 0.16 16.57
CA ARG A 143 7.90 1.04 17.66
C ARG A 143 7.99 2.50 17.24
N VAL A 144 8.34 2.77 15.99
CA VAL A 144 8.31 4.12 15.39
C VAL A 144 6.91 4.70 15.45
N GLY A 145 5.86 3.88 15.25
CA GLY A 145 4.47 4.35 15.41
C GLY A 145 4.11 4.86 16.81
N LYS A 146 4.94 4.56 17.83
CA LYS A 146 4.77 5.02 19.21
C LYS A 146 5.60 6.26 19.54
N LEU A 147 6.39 6.79 18.59
CA LEU A 147 7.25 7.96 18.82
C LEU A 147 6.44 9.22 19.17
N ARG A 148 5.23 9.35 18.61
CA ARG A 148 4.33 10.46 18.92
C ARG A 148 4.06 10.62 20.42
N GLU A 149 3.99 9.49 21.14
CA GLU A 149 3.65 9.44 22.56
C GLU A 149 4.89 9.33 23.45
N ASN A 150 6.03 8.93 22.90
CA ASN A 150 7.24 8.68 23.67
C ASN A 150 8.52 8.98 22.89
N THR A 151 9.05 10.19 23.08
CA THR A 151 10.34 10.62 22.52
C THR A 151 11.54 9.86 23.08
N SER A 152 11.42 9.23 24.26
CA SER A 152 12.53 8.46 24.84
C SER A 152 12.88 7.24 23.99
N LEU A 153 11.97 6.80 23.11
CA LEU A 153 12.21 5.68 22.19
C LEU A 153 13.29 5.98 21.15
N ILE A 154 13.62 7.24 20.87
CA ILE A 154 14.60 7.61 19.83
C ILE A 154 15.96 6.97 20.10
N ASP A 155 16.47 7.08 21.33
CA ASP A 155 17.76 6.49 21.71
C ASP A 155 17.72 4.96 21.67
N GLU A 156 16.61 4.37 22.12
CA GLU A 156 16.43 2.92 22.10
C GLU A 156 16.36 2.36 20.67
N LEU A 157 15.62 3.02 19.77
CA LEU A 157 15.53 2.66 18.36
C LEU A 157 16.90 2.75 17.69
N HIS A 158 17.60 3.88 17.87
CA HIS A 158 18.93 4.05 17.28
C HIS A 158 19.93 3.01 17.79
N SER A 159 19.86 2.60 19.06
CA SER A 159 20.74 1.54 19.59
C SER A 159 20.55 0.17 18.91
N GLN A 160 19.35 -0.12 18.39
CA GLN A 160 19.04 -1.38 17.69
C GLN A 160 19.45 -1.35 16.21
N VAL A 161 19.53 -0.15 15.64
CA VAL A 161 19.93 0.10 14.25
C VAL A 161 20.93 1.26 14.19
N PRO A 162 22.16 1.07 14.72
CA PRO A 162 23.15 2.15 14.84
C PRO A 162 23.62 2.69 13.49
N HIS A 163 23.41 1.93 12.40
CA HIS A 163 23.69 2.37 11.04
C HIS A 163 22.64 3.35 10.49
N VAL A 164 21.44 3.41 11.08
CA VAL A 164 20.41 4.40 10.76
C VAL A 164 20.72 5.70 11.53
N PRO A 165 20.84 6.86 10.86
CA PRO A 165 21.11 8.11 11.56
C PRO A 165 20.05 8.44 12.60
N LYS A 166 20.46 8.81 13.82
CA LYS A 166 19.53 9.22 14.90
C LYS A 166 18.58 10.36 14.46
N GLN A 167 19.07 11.27 13.61
CA GLN A 167 18.29 12.37 13.05
C GLN A 167 17.05 11.90 12.30
N MET A 168 17.07 10.72 11.66
CA MET A 168 15.91 10.20 10.95
C MET A 168 14.73 9.94 11.90
N PHE A 169 14.97 9.36 13.08
CA PHE A 169 13.93 9.17 14.09
C PHE A 169 13.43 10.49 14.67
N GLN A 170 14.31 11.49 14.78
CA GLN A 170 13.94 12.85 15.20
C GLN A 170 13.03 13.52 14.16
N ASN A 171 13.36 13.40 12.88
CA ASN A 171 12.55 13.94 11.79
C ASN A 171 11.18 13.25 11.69
N ILE A 172 11.11 11.93 11.89
CA ILE A 172 9.83 11.21 11.97
C ILE A 172 8.99 11.73 13.15
N TYR A 173 9.61 11.92 14.32
CA TYR A 173 8.92 12.47 15.47
C TYR A 173 8.40 13.90 15.22
N GLU A 174 9.23 14.77 14.63
CA GLU A 174 8.85 16.13 14.26
C GLU A 174 7.69 16.10 13.25
N ALA A 175 7.75 15.25 12.22
CA ALA A 175 6.67 15.07 11.26
C ALA A 175 5.36 14.64 11.97
N PHE A 176 5.41 13.71 12.94
CA PHE A 176 4.24 13.34 13.75
C PHE A 176 3.65 14.53 14.53
N LEU A 177 4.46 15.45 15.03
CA LEU A 177 3.98 16.65 15.72
C LEU A 177 3.31 17.63 14.76
N GLU A 178 3.86 17.78 13.57
CA GLU A 178 3.32 18.67 12.55
C GLU A 178 1.99 18.19 11.95
N LEU A 179 1.72 16.88 11.99
CA LEU A 179 0.44 16.29 11.57
C LEU A 179 -0.78 16.86 12.30
N GLY A 180 -0.60 17.48 13.47
CA GLY A 180 -1.68 18.19 14.16
C GLY A 180 -2.30 19.33 13.34
N LYS A 181 -1.62 19.80 12.29
CA LYS A 181 -2.13 20.80 11.34
C LYS A 181 -3.13 20.22 10.32
N TYR A 182 -3.00 18.93 9.96
CA TYR A 182 -3.76 18.26 8.90
C TYR A 182 -4.86 17.32 9.43
N GLN A 183 -4.97 17.13 10.75
CA GLN A 183 -5.89 16.16 11.35
C GLN A 183 -7.21 16.77 11.83
N GLU A 184 -8.30 16.47 11.13
CA GLU A 184 -9.63 16.46 11.73
C GLU A 184 -9.76 15.21 12.63
N LYS A 185 -9.46 15.38 13.93
CA LYS A 185 -9.82 14.48 15.07
C LYS A 185 -9.40 12.99 15.04
N THR A 186 -8.84 12.44 13.97
CA THR A 186 -8.45 11.02 13.92
C THR A 186 -6.95 10.87 14.16
N SER A 187 -6.57 10.06 15.15
CA SER A 187 -5.18 9.76 15.46
C SER A 187 -4.53 9.05 14.27
N SER A 188 -3.53 9.66 13.62
CA SER A 188 -2.58 8.90 12.81
C SER A 188 -1.86 7.92 13.73
N GLU A 189 -2.23 6.66 13.65
CA GLU A 189 -1.46 5.56 14.22
C GLU A 189 -0.77 4.88 13.05
N LEU A 190 0.54 5.14 12.90
CA LEU A 190 1.36 4.37 11.97
C LEU A 190 1.20 2.90 12.36
N SER A 191 0.54 2.13 11.51
CA SER A 191 0.27 0.71 11.75
C SER A 191 0.97 -0.12 10.69
N VAL A 192 1.65 -1.16 11.13
CA VAL A 192 2.42 -2.05 10.27
C VAL A 192 1.71 -3.40 10.23
N ARG A 193 1.43 -3.89 9.03
CA ARG A 193 1.00 -5.27 8.85
C ARG A 193 1.82 -5.94 7.77
N GLN A 194 2.07 -7.22 7.96
CA GLN A 194 2.64 -8.05 6.90
C GLN A 194 1.52 -8.45 5.94
N ARG A 195 1.80 -8.41 4.64
CA ARG A 195 0.86 -8.84 3.61
C ARG A 195 0.67 -10.35 3.73
N ALA A 196 -0.56 -10.82 3.86
CA ALA A 196 -0.85 -12.25 3.76
C ALA A 196 -0.34 -12.77 2.40
N GLY A 197 0.13 -14.02 2.28
CA GLY A 197 0.55 -14.61 1.00
C GLY A 197 1.79 -14.01 0.33
N ASN A 198 2.17 -12.76 0.66
CA ASN A 198 3.42 -12.13 0.26
C ASN A 198 4.29 -11.87 1.49
N PRO A 199 5.04 -12.90 1.96
CA PRO A 199 5.67 -12.86 3.26
C PRO A 199 6.82 -11.86 3.37
N LEU A 200 7.29 -11.31 2.25
CA LEU A 200 8.36 -10.32 2.19
C LEU A 200 7.86 -8.88 2.00
N GLN A 201 6.54 -8.65 2.09
CA GLN A 201 5.95 -7.32 1.93
C GLN A 201 5.28 -6.84 3.23
N LEU A 202 5.53 -5.58 3.58
CA LEU A 202 4.86 -4.84 4.64
C LEU A 202 3.95 -3.75 4.04
N ILE A 203 2.79 -3.57 4.65
CA ILE A 203 1.86 -2.49 4.37
C ILE A 203 1.88 -1.54 5.57
N LEU A 204 2.35 -0.32 5.35
CA LEU A 204 2.53 0.71 6.38
C LEU A 204 1.43 1.76 6.20
N ASN A 205 0.38 1.68 7.02
CA ASN A 205 -0.65 2.72 7.04
C ASN A 205 -0.11 3.90 7.83
N ILE A 206 0.12 5.03 7.14
CA ILE A 206 0.63 6.27 7.75
C ILE A 206 -0.47 7.00 8.52
N GLY A 207 -1.71 6.93 8.01
CA GLY A 207 -2.87 7.61 8.57
C GLY A 207 -3.90 7.94 7.49
N VAL A 208 -4.89 8.73 7.88
CA VAL A 208 -5.96 9.23 7.00
C VAL A 208 -5.83 10.76 6.97
N PHE A 209 -5.68 11.33 5.77
CA PHE A 209 -5.30 12.73 5.58
C PHE A 209 -6.14 13.42 4.51
N GLY A 210 -6.28 14.74 4.61
CA GLY A 210 -6.84 15.58 3.55
C GLY A 210 -5.84 15.86 2.43
N GLU A 211 -6.31 16.48 1.35
CA GLU A 211 -5.52 16.80 0.15
C GLU A 211 -4.24 17.60 0.45
N GLU A 212 -4.31 18.52 1.42
CA GLU A 212 -3.20 19.37 1.86
C GLU A 212 -1.95 18.57 2.26
N PHE A 213 -2.13 17.40 2.88
CA PHE A 213 -1.00 16.53 3.25
C PHE A 213 -0.23 16.03 2.02
N PHE A 214 -0.95 15.74 0.93
CA PHE A 214 -0.37 15.21 -0.31
C PHE A 214 0.31 16.30 -1.14
N ILE A 215 -0.22 17.53 -1.08
CA ILE A 215 0.38 18.71 -1.72
C ILE A 215 1.68 19.12 -1.00
N ASP A 216 1.74 19.03 0.32
CA ASP A 216 2.88 19.48 1.14
C ASP A 216 3.98 18.39 1.30
N ASP A 217 4.33 17.66 0.24
CA ASP A 217 5.43 16.67 0.20
C ASP A 217 5.29 15.48 1.18
N THR A 218 4.16 15.30 1.86
CA THR A 218 3.89 14.14 2.74
C THR A 218 5.04 13.75 3.70
N PRO A 219 5.59 14.65 4.53
CA PRO A 219 6.91 14.45 5.14
C PRO A 219 7.02 13.18 5.98
N LEU A 220 5.94 12.79 6.68
CA LEU A 220 5.93 11.55 7.44
C LEU A 220 6.05 10.30 6.54
N ALA A 221 5.34 10.26 5.41
CA ALA A 221 5.41 9.14 4.49
C ALA A 221 6.82 9.03 3.88
N ASN A 222 7.41 10.16 3.47
CA ASN A 222 8.78 10.22 2.96
C ASN A 222 9.81 9.73 4.00
N TRP A 223 9.73 10.18 5.25
CA TRP A 223 10.66 9.71 6.28
C TRP A 223 10.48 8.24 6.63
N VAL A 224 9.25 7.72 6.60
CA VAL A 224 8.98 6.29 6.79
C VAL A 224 9.52 5.48 5.61
N SER A 225 9.37 5.97 4.38
CA SER A 225 9.92 5.39 3.16
C SER A 225 11.46 5.32 3.23
N ASP A 226 12.12 6.43 3.55
CA ASP A 226 13.57 6.48 3.76
C ASP A 226 14.05 5.51 4.84
N LEU A 227 13.30 5.40 5.94
CA LEU A 227 13.61 4.46 7.01
C LEU A 227 13.52 3.00 6.51
N VAL A 228 12.52 2.65 5.69
CA VAL A 228 12.43 1.32 5.07
C VAL A 228 13.69 1.01 4.25
N HIS A 229 14.16 1.95 3.43
CA HIS A 229 15.39 1.79 2.66
C HIS A 229 16.62 1.56 3.54
N LYS A 230 16.74 2.29 4.66
CA LYS A 230 17.83 2.07 5.62
C LYS A 230 17.72 0.76 6.41
N LEU A 231 16.52 0.18 6.46
CA LEU A 231 16.26 -1.12 7.08
C LEU A 231 16.41 -2.29 6.09
N GLY A 232 16.85 -2.02 4.85
CA GLY A 232 17.13 -3.04 3.83
C GLY A 232 15.92 -3.44 2.99
N GLY A 233 14.83 -2.67 3.05
CA GLY A 233 13.69 -2.80 2.14
C GLY A 233 13.77 -1.83 0.97
N THR A 234 12.72 -1.85 0.15
CA THR A 234 12.44 -0.86 -0.90
C THR A 234 10.97 -0.48 -0.86
N THR A 235 10.67 0.76 -1.21
CA THR A 235 9.30 1.27 -1.39
C THR A 235 8.94 1.55 -2.85
N THR A 236 9.91 1.33 -3.75
CA THR A 236 9.69 1.40 -5.19
C THR A 236 9.47 -0.01 -5.73
N TRP A 237 8.52 -0.14 -6.64
CA TRP A 237 8.36 -1.35 -7.41
C TRP A 237 9.56 -1.62 -8.34
N ASP A 238 9.96 -2.88 -8.54
CA ASP A 238 11.03 -3.24 -9.48
C ASP A 238 10.48 -3.40 -10.90
N GLU A 239 10.64 -2.36 -11.70
CA GLU A 239 10.23 -2.30 -13.11
C GLU A 239 10.74 -3.44 -14.00
N ARG A 240 11.82 -4.14 -13.60
CA ARG A 240 12.35 -5.29 -14.34
C ARG A 240 11.46 -6.52 -14.23
N THR A 241 10.42 -6.45 -13.38
CA THR A 241 9.41 -7.48 -13.25
C THR A 241 8.16 -7.22 -14.10
N ASP A 242 8.10 -6.11 -14.88
CA ASP A 242 7.03 -5.86 -15.86
C ASP A 242 7.19 -6.79 -17.09
N PRO A 243 6.32 -7.78 -17.30
CA PRO A 243 6.37 -8.60 -18.51
C PRO A 243 6.08 -7.79 -19.79
N ASP A 244 5.39 -6.65 -19.70
CA ASP A 244 4.95 -5.85 -20.85
C ASP A 244 5.99 -4.80 -21.30
N ARG A 245 7.12 -4.63 -20.58
CA ARG A 245 8.23 -3.76 -21.05
C ARG A 245 9.06 -4.40 -22.17
N LEU A 246 8.84 -5.68 -22.48
CA LEU A 246 9.58 -6.43 -23.52
C LEU A 246 8.80 -6.63 -24.82
N SER A 247 7.60 -6.05 -24.97
CA SER A 247 6.78 -6.13 -26.18
C SER A 247 6.80 -4.85 -27.02
#